data_AF-A0A520ICG1-F1
#
_entry.id   AF-A0A520ICG1-F1
#
_cell.length_a   1.000
_cell.length_b   1.000
_cell.length_c   1.000
_cell.angle_alpha   90.00
_cell.angle_beta   90.00
_cell.angle_gamma   90.00
#
_symmetry.space_group_name_H-M   'P 1'
#
loop_
_entity.id
_entity.type
_entity.pdbx_description
1 polymer ?
#
loop_
_entity_poly.entity_id
_entity_poly.type
_entity_poly.pdbx_seq_one_letter_code
_entity_poly.pdbx_strand_id
1 'polypeptide(L)' 'PNIHHLTVDDFRAFLAARQVEVEGSWFLGRGRPRGAAGANLLAEHAVFLLRR' A
#
# COMPACT_ATOMS: atom_id res chain seq x y z
N PRO A 1 -10.37 -6.78 -2.92
CA PRO A 1 -10.19 -5.42 -2.36
C PRO A 1 -9.31 -5.50 -1.11
N ASN A 2 -7.99 -5.43 -1.26
CA ASN A 2 -7.07 -5.75 -0.17
C ASN A 2 -6.90 -4.59 0.82
N ILE A 3 -7.13 -3.35 0.38
CA ILE A 3 -6.85 -2.13 1.15
C ILE A 3 -7.97 -1.71 2.13
N HIS A 4 -9.08 -2.44 2.19
CA HIS A 4 -10.19 -2.10 3.10
C HIS A 4 -10.15 -2.87 4.43
N HIS A 5 -9.28 -3.88 4.55
CA HIS A 5 -9.14 -4.67 5.77
C HIS A 5 -8.07 -4.11 6.72
N LEU A 6 -7.12 -3.34 6.20
CA LEU A 6 -6.06 -2.64 6.92
C LEU A 6 -5.60 -1.44 6.10
N THR A 7 -5.12 -0.38 6.76
CA THR A 7 -4.63 0.80 6.05
C THR A 7 -3.23 0.59 5.49
N VAL A 8 -2.85 1.38 4.50
CA VAL A 8 -1.47 1.43 3.96
C VAL A 8 -0.45 1.75 5.05
N ASP A 9 -0.81 2.61 6.00
CA ASP A 9 0.10 3.01 7.08
C ASP A 9 0.26 1.91 8.12
N ASP A 10 -0.80 1.14 8.42
CA ASP A 10 -0.68 -0.07 9.25
C ASP A 10 0.28 -1.08 8.62
N PHE A 11 0.18 -1.28 7.30
CA PHE A 11 1.08 -2.19 6.58
C PHE A 11 2.53 -1.69 6.62
N ARG A 12 2.77 -0.39 6.42
CA ARG A 12 4.10 0.21 6.53
C ARG A 12 4.68 0.06 7.94
N ALA A 13 3.87 0.27 8.97
CA ALA A 13 4.28 0.08 10.36
C ALA A 13 4.66 -1.39 10.63
N PHE A 14 3.88 -2.34 10.12
CA PHE A 14 4.16 -3.77 10.23
C PHE A 14 5.51 -4.19 9.60
N LEU A 15 5.85 -3.61 8.44
CA LEU A 15 7.12 -3.84 7.75
C LEU A 15 8.30 -3.22 8.48
N ALA A 16 8.15 -1.99 8.97
CA ALA A 16 9.18 -1.30 9.74
C ALA A 16 9.57 -2.10 11.00
N ALA A 17 8.59 -2.68 11.71
CA ALA A 17 8.82 -3.54 12.86
C ALA A 17 9.64 -4.81 12.54
N ARG A 18 9.76 -5.18 11.27
CA ARG A 18 10.54 -6.34 10.76
C ARG A 18 11.82 -5.93 10.04
N GLN A 19 12.16 -4.65 10.08
CA GLN A 19 13.32 -4.09 9.38
C GLN A 19 13.28 -4.36 7.86
N VAL A 20 12.08 -4.38 7.28
CA VAL A 20 11.87 -4.50 5.83
C VAL A 20 11.63 -3.11 5.26
N GLU A 21 12.40 -2.75 4.25
CA GLU A 21 12.29 -1.46 3.58
C GLU A 21 11.27 -1.50 2.44
N VAL A 22 10.53 -0.41 2.27
CA VAL A 22 9.64 -0.19 1.13
C VAL A 22 10.35 0.73 0.15
N GLU A 23 10.73 0.20 -1.00
CA GLU A 23 11.43 0.98 -2.04
C GLU A 23 10.44 1.64 -3.03
N GLY A 24 9.22 1.11 -3.11
CA GLY A 24 8.19 1.64 -3.99
C GLY A 24 6.79 1.19 -3.59
N SER A 25 5.79 1.99 -3.98
CA SER A 25 4.38 1.68 -3.75
C SER A 25 3.48 2.16 -4.89
N TRP A 26 2.54 1.33 -5.31
CA TRP A 26 1.57 1.64 -6.36
C TRP A 26 0.16 1.29 -5.90
N PHE A 27 -0.79 2.17 -6.20
CA PHE A 27 -2.18 2.04 -5.82
C PHE A 27 -3.04 1.95 -7.08
N LEU A 28 -3.92 0.95 -7.14
CA LEU A 28 -4.69 0.63 -8.35
C LEU A 28 -6.17 0.57 -7.99
N GLY A 29 -7.03 1.17 -8.81
CA GLY A 29 -8.48 1.05 -8.61
C GLY A 29 -9.28 1.43 -9.85
N ARG A 30 -10.23 0.57 -10.23
CA ARG A 30 -11.05 0.71 -11.45
C ARG A 30 -10.21 0.80 -12.74
N GLY A 31 -9.22 -0.08 -12.89
CA GLY A 31 -8.38 -0.16 -14.09
C GLY A 31 -7.41 0.99 -14.32
N ARG A 32 -7.23 1.89 -13.33
CA ARG A 32 -6.31 3.04 -13.43
C ARG A 32 -5.45 3.22 -12.17
N PRO A 33 -4.24 3.82 -12.29
CA PRO A 33 -3.44 4.21 -11.15
C PRO A 33 -4.18 5.21 -10.24
N ARG A 34 -3.90 5.15 -8.95
CA ARG A 34 -4.38 6.07 -7.93
C ARG A 34 -3.20 6.72 -7.23
N GLY A 35 -3.39 7.96 -6.82
CA GLY A 35 -2.43 8.65 -5.97
C GLY A 35 -2.36 8.00 -4.60
N ALA A 36 -1.23 8.22 -3.91
CA ALA A 36 -1.07 7.80 -2.53
C ALA A 36 -2.07 8.50 -1.59
N ALA A 37 -2.36 9.78 -1.86
CA ALA A 37 -3.38 10.53 -1.15
C ALA A 37 -4.77 9.91 -1.41
N GLY A 38 -5.41 9.41 -0.35
CA GLY A 38 -6.72 8.77 -0.43
C GLY A 38 -6.69 7.33 -0.95
N ALA A 39 -5.52 6.67 -1.01
CA ALA A 39 -5.41 5.28 -1.47
C ALA A 39 -6.34 4.33 -0.71
N ASN A 40 -6.42 4.45 0.63
CA ASN A 40 -7.31 3.61 1.45
C ASN A 40 -8.81 3.72 1.09
N LEU A 41 -9.21 4.84 0.46
CA LEU A 41 -10.59 5.08 0.04
C LEU A 41 -10.83 4.76 -1.44
N LEU A 42 -9.87 5.08 -2.31
CA LEU A 42 -10.07 5.11 -3.77
C LEU A 42 -9.39 3.96 -4.51
N ALA A 43 -8.41 3.29 -3.90
CA ALA A 43 -7.76 2.14 -4.47
C ALA A 43 -8.47 0.85 -4.05
N GLU A 44 -8.34 -0.18 -4.88
CA GLU A 44 -8.83 -1.53 -4.62
C GLU A 44 -7.66 -2.45 -4.23
N HIS A 45 -6.46 -2.12 -4.73
CA HIS A 45 -5.22 -2.86 -4.54
C HIS A 45 -4.06 -1.92 -4.24
N ALA A 46 -3.13 -2.38 -3.41
CA ALA A 46 -1.84 -1.76 -3.16
C ALA A 46 -0.73 -2.79 -3.40
N VAL A 47 0.29 -2.41 -4.15
CA VAL A 47 1.48 -3.23 -4.42
C VAL A 47 2.69 -2.50 -3.87
N PHE A 48 3.56 -3.23 -3.18
CA PHE A 48 4.77 -2.70 -2.56
C PHE A 48 6.00 -3.45 -3.08
N LEU A 49 7.03 -2.70 -3.45
CA LEU A 49 8.35 -3.23 -3.71
C LEU A 49 9.11 -3.22 -2.39
N LEU A 50 9.53 -4.39 -1.93
CA LEU A 50 10.15 -4.59 -0.63
C LEU A 50 11.60 -5.02 -0.78
N ARG A 51 12.47 -4.52 0.08
CA ARG A 51 13.85 -4.99 0.27
C ARG A 51 14.04 -5.47 1.70
N ARG A 52 14.77 -6.57 1.85
CA ARG A 52 15.12 -7.17 3.13
C ARG A 52 16.60 -7.00 3.43
#